data_AF-A0A6I5VRH1-F1
#
_entry.id   AF-A0A6I5VRH1-F1
#
_cell.length_a   1.000
_cell.length_b   1.000
_cell.length_c   1.000
_cell.angle_alpha   90.00
_cell.angle_beta   90.00
_cell.angle_gamma   90.00
#
_symmetry.space_group_name_H-M   'P 1'
#
loop_
_entity.id
_entity.type
_entity.pdbx_description
1 polymer ?
#
loop_
_entity_poly.entity_id
_entity_poly.type
_entity_poly.pdbx_seq_one_letter_code
_entity_poly.pdbx_strand_id
1 'polypeptide(L)'
;MILSKERDPRLITIRRGGTLTDSDHHLLALWAATCAEHVLGFFEAVRPDDTRPRHAIEAARAWVRGELGMMDTRAAGGHAMGAARDLVGAPRFAAYAAGQAAVVAHVAEHDLGAAAYAIKAVRAAAADGDGEAAGRRECRWQRDQLADPIRELVLEDQRRRNAICWSVFEV
;
A
#
# COMPACT_ATOMS: atom_id res chain seq x y z
N MET A 1 7.64 -10.10 6.82
CA MET A 1 8.28 -8.99 6.08
C MET A 1 7.73 -9.03 4.66
N ILE A 2 7.20 -7.93 4.13
CA ILE A 2 6.53 -7.87 2.80
C ILE A 2 7.54 -7.69 1.64
N LEU A 3 8.78 -7.36 1.97
CA LEU A 3 9.87 -7.25 1.00
C LEU A 3 10.47 -8.64 0.76
N SER A 4 10.64 -8.99 -0.52
CA SER A 4 11.30 -10.23 -0.94
C SER A 4 12.80 -10.15 -0.64
N LYS A 5 13.42 -11.31 -0.35
CA LYS A 5 14.89 -11.42 -0.30
C LYS A 5 15.50 -11.24 -1.69
N GLU A 6 14.84 -11.77 -2.70
CA GLU A 6 15.20 -11.62 -4.10
C GLU A 6 14.47 -10.42 -4.68
N ARG A 7 15.24 -9.38 -5.00
CA ARG A 7 14.72 -8.13 -5.55
C ARG A 7 14.35 -8.30 -7.02
N ASP A 8 13.23 -7.71 -7.46
CA ASP A 8 12.95 -7.53 -8.88
C ASP A 8 13.67 -6.26 -9.40
N PRO A 9 14.56 -6.34 -10.41
CA PRO A 9 15.14 -5.15 -11.02
C PRO A 9 14.09 -4.16 -11.55
N ARG A 10 12.90 -4.64 -11.91
CA ARG A 10 11.77 -3.82 -12.37
C ARG A 10 11.09 -3.04 -11.25
N LEU A 11 11.42 -3.31 -9.99
CA LEU A 11 10.99 -2.55 -8.82
C LEU A 11 12.17 -1.77 -8.18
N ILE A 12 13.26 -1.62 -8.92
CA ILE A 12 14.41 -0.80 -8.55
C ILE A 12 14.56 0.30 -9.59
N THR A 13 14.63 1.55 -9.14
CA THR A 13 14.80 2.72 -10.03
C THR A 13 16.08 2.64 -10.83
N ILE A 14 16.09 3.20 -12.05
CA ILE A 14 17.29 3.28 -12.92
C ILE A 14 18.50 3.87 -12.18
N ARG A 15 18.31 4.95 -11.41
CA ARG A 15 19.39 5.57 -10.59
C ARG A 15 19.98 4.68 -9.50
N ARG A 16 19.35 3.53 -9.20
CA ARG A 16 19.79 2.51 -8.24
C ARG A 16 20.16 1.18 -8.91
N GLY A 17 20.32 1.16 -10.23
CA GLY A 17 20.78 0.00 -10.99
C GLY A 17 19.69 -0.98 -11.41
N GLY A 18 18.41 -0.59 -11.36
CA GLY A 18 17.29 -1.38 -11.89
C GLY A 18 16.73 -0.81 -13.20
N THR A 19 15.47 -1.12 -13.50
CA THR A 19 14.80 -0.71 -14.75
C THR A 19 13.53 0.12 -14.54
N LEU A 20 13.13 0.38 -13.30
CA LEU A 20 11.95 1.20 -13.00
C LEU A 20 12.23 2.67 -13.33
N THR A 21 11.37 3.28 -14.13
CA THR A 21 11.42 4.73 -14.40
C THR A 21 10.84 5.52 -13.22
N ASP A 22 11.18 6.80 -13.12
CA ASP A 22 10.63 7.65 -12.05
C ASP A 22 9.12 7.87 -12.24
N SER A 23 8.68 7.98 -13.49
CA SER A 23 7.25 8.05 -13.83
C SER A 23 6.50 6.79 -13.36
N ASP A 24 7.03 5.60 -13.62
CA ASP A 24 6.38 4.36 -13.17
C ASP A 24 6.45 4.22 -11.64
N HIS A 25 7.54 4.66 -11.01
CA HIS A 25 7.66 4.69 -9.55
C HIS A 25 6.59 5.61 -8.92
N HIS A 26 6.33 6.76 -9.54
CA HIS A 26 5.25 7.67 -9.14
C HIS A 26 3.87 7.02 -9.33
N LEU A 27 3.64 6.31 -10.44
CA LEU A 27 2.38 5.57 -10.66
C LEU A 27 2.15 4.49 -9.60
N LEU A 28 3.20 3.76 -9.19
CA LEU A 28 3.11 2.78 -8.10
C LEU A 28 2.75 3.45 -6.77
N ALA A 29 3.35 4.62 -6.47
CA ALA A 29 3.03 5.38 -5.26
C ALA A 29 1.60 5.90 -5.24
N LEU A 30 1.09 6.41 -6.37
CA LEU A 30 -0.29 6.87 -6.50
C LEU A 30 -1.28 5.71 -6.35
N TRP A 31 -1.02 4.58 -7.00
CA TRP A 31 -1.85 3.38 -6.87
C TRP A 31 -1.90 2.89 -5.42
N ALA A 32 -0.74 2.79 -4.75
CA ALA A 32 -0.65 2.39 -3.34
C ALA A 32 -1.42 3.35 -2.41
N ALA A 33 -1.32 4.67 -2.66
CA ALA A 33 -2.06 5.69 -1.93
C ALA A 33 -3.58 5.53 -2.13
N THR A 34 -4.03 5.27 -3.36
CA THR A 34 -5.44 5.00 -3.68
C THR A 34 -5.97 3.75 -2.95
N CYS A 35 -5.20 2.65 -2.92
CA CYS A 35 -5.57 1.46 -2.16
C CYS A 35 -5.67 1.73 -0.66
N ALA A 36 -4.71 2.46 -0.10
CA ALA A 36 -4.71 2.80 1.32
C ALA A 36 -5.85 3.75 1.71
N GLU A 37 -6.16 4.72 0.86
CA GLU A 37 -7.26 5.67 1.12
C GLU A 37 -8.62 5.00 1.14
N HIS A 38 -8.85 4.00 0.28
CA HIS A 38 -10.13 3.29 0.22
C HIS A 38 -10.53 2.64 1.55
N VAL A 39 -9.54 2.24 2.35
CA VAL A 39 -9.74 1.59 3.66
C VAL A 39 -9.48 2.51 4.85
N LEU A 40 -9.08 3.77 4.61
CA LEU A 40 -8.71 4.73 5.65
C LEU A 40 -9.84 4.93 6.68
N GLY A 41 -11.09 4.91 6.23
CA GLY A 41 -12.26 5.08 7.08
C GLY A 41 -12.35 4.07 8.23
N PHE A 42 -11.79 2.86 8.10
CA PHE A 42 -11.74 1.90 9.21
C PHE A 42 -10.88 2.39 10.37
N PHE A 43 -9.78 3.09 10.08
CA PHE A 43 -8.96 3.69 11.12
C PHE A 43 -9.65 4.91 11.73
N GLU A 44 -10.17 5.80 10.90
CA GLU A 44 -10.76 7.07 11.34
C GLU A 44 -12.04 6.88 12.16
N ALA A 45 -12.79 5.79 11.93
CA ALA A 45 -13.92 5.43 12.77
C ALA A 45 -13.53 5.14 14.23
N VAL A 46 -12.28 4.73 14.49
CA VAL A 46 -11.78 4.35 15.83
C VAL A 46 -10.87 5.42 16.44
N ARG A 47 -10.23 6.24 15.60
CA ARG A 47 -9.31 7.31 15.99
C ARG A 47 -9.53 8.55 15.10
N PRO A 48 -10.67 9.24 15.21
CA PRO A 48 -11.03 10.34 14.30
C PRO A 48 -10.06 11.54 14.38
N ASP A 49 -9.47 11.77 15.55
CA ASP A 49 -8.54 12.88 15.76
C ASP A 49 -7.07 12.56 15.40
N ASP A 50 -6.77 11.29 15.08
CA ASP A 50 -5.41 10.87 14.74
C ASP A 50 -5.20 10.93 13.23
N THR A 51 -4.59 12.01 12.77
CA THR A 51 -4.39 12.27 11.34
C THR A 51 -3.20 11.54 10.73
N ARG A 52 -2.43 10.75 11.51
CA ARG A 52 -1.17 10.16 11.03
C ARG A 52 -1.33 9.28 9.78
N PRO A 53 -2.33 8.37 9.67
CA PRO A 53 -2.54 7.60 8.45
C PRO A 53 -2.95 8.45 7.24
N ARG A 54 -3.85 9.43 7.43
CA ARG A 54 -4.24 10.36 6.37
C ARG A 54 -3.04 11.17 5.86
N HIS A 55 -2.21 11.68 6.77
CA HIS A 55 -0.97 12.37 6.41
C HIS A 55 0.01 11.48 5.67
N ALA A 56 0.12 10.19 6.00
CA ALA A 56 0.99 9.27 5.26
C ALA A 56 0.54 9.07 3.81
N ILE A 57 -0.76 8.94 3.57
CA ILE A 57 -1.33 8.85 2.22
C ILE A 57 -1.05 10.14 1.44
N GLU A 58 -1.30 11.30 2.05
CA GLU A 58 -1.04 12.58 1.39
C GLU A 58 0.45 12.82 1.14
N ALA A 59 1.33 12.38 2.05
CA ALA A 59 2.77 12.45 1.85
C ALA A 59 3.22 11.69 0.60
N ALA A 60 2.65 10.52 0.31
CA ALA A 60 2.92 9.78 -0.92
C ALA A 60 2.57 10.60 -2.16
N ARG A 61 1.41 11.30 -2.15
CA ARG A 61 0.96 12.15 -3.26
C ARG A 61 1.80 13.41 -3.38
N ALA A 62 2.13 14.06 -2.28
CA ALA A 62 3.00 15.23 -2.23
C ALA A 62 4.40 14.94 -2.80
N TRP A 63 4.95 13.76 -2.51
CA TRP A 63 6.22 13.33 -3.10
C TRP A 63 6.15 13.19 -4.62
N VAL A 64 5.07 12.60 -5.15
CA VAL A 64 4.85 12.51 -6.61
C VAL A 64 4.76 13.90 -7.26
N ARG A 65 4.21 14.89 -6.56
CA ARG A 65 4.16 16.29 -7.01
C ARG A 65 5.48 17.06 -6.81
N GLY A 66 6.49 16.45 -6.18
CA GLY A 66 7.77 17.08 -5.87
C GLY A 66 7.74 18.05 -4.68
N GLU A 67 6.66 18.03 -3.89
CA GLU A 67 6.44 18.94 -2.75
C GLU A 67 7.06 18.42 -1.45
N LEU A 68 7.38 17.12 -1.38
CA LEU A 68 7.91 16.47 -0.19
C LEU A 68 9.08 15.54 -0.53
N GLY A 69 10.09 15.51 0.34
CA GLY A 69 11.25 14.63 0.17
C GLY A 69 10.95 13.17 0.55
N MET A 70 11.68 12.23 -0.04
CA MET A 70 11.54 10.79 0.26
C MET A 70 11.72 10.45 1.75
N MET A 71 12.61 11.15 2.46
CA MET A 71 12.83 10.90 3.88
C MET A 71 11.64 11.35 4.74
N ASP A 72 10.97 12.44 4.35
CA ASP A 72 9.80 12.94 5.06
C ASP A 72 8.59 12.01 4.84
N THR A 73 8.44 11.46 3.63
CA THR A 73 7.38 10.47 3.35
C THR A 73 7.63 9.19 4.15
N ARG A 74 8.90 8.75 4.23
CA ARG A 74 9.29 7.59 5.04
C ARG A 74 8.97 7.82 6.53
N ALA A 75 9.24 9.01 7.06
CA ALA A 75 8.89 9.38 8.43
C ALA A 75 7.38 9.37 8.65
N ALA A 76 6.59 9.98 7.74
CA ALA A 76 5.14 9.94 7.78
C ALA A 76 4.59 8.51 7.77
N GLY A 77 5.17 7.63 6.95
CA GLY A 77 4.84 6.21 6.93
C GLY A 77 5.11 5.51 8.27
N GLY A 78 6.25 5.80 8.88
CA GLY A 78 6.59 5.31 10.23
C GLY A 78 5.61 5.80 11.30
N HIS A 79 5.16 7.05 11.23
CA HIS A 79 4.17 7.60 12.14
C HIS A 79 2.79 6.92 11.99
N ALA A 80 2.33 6.67 10.76
CA ALA A 80 1.10 5.93 10.50
C ALA A 80 1.18 4.49 11.06
N MET A 81 2.29 3.78 10.84
CA MET A 81 2.49 2.46 11.44
C MET A 81 2.57 2.50 12.98
N GLY A 82 3.11 3.59 13.54
CA GLY A 82 3.12 3.87 14.97
C GLY A 82 1.71 4.05 15.55
N ALA A 83 0.80 4.66 14.79
CA ALA A 83 -0.61 4.83 15.16
C ALA A 83 -1.39 3.52 15.28
N ALA A 84 -0.92 2.46 14.61
CA ALA A 84 -1.54 1.14 14.63
C ALA A 84 -1.10 0.25 15.81
N ARG A 85 -0.13 0.67 16.65
CA ARG A 85 0.54 -0.24 17.60
C ARG A 85 -0.41 -0.93 18.58
N ASP A 86 -1.35 -0.19 19.15
CA ASP A 86 -2.36 -0.64 20.13
C ASP A 86 -3.64 -1.16 19.48
N LEU A 87 -3.79 -1.02 18.16
CA LEU A 87 -4.99 -1.42 17.44
C LEU A 87 -4.94 -2.88 16.97
N VAL A 88 -6.11 -3.45 16.72
CA VAL A 88 -6.30 -4.78 16.12
C VAL A 88 -7.33 -4.71 14.99
N GLY A 89 -7.36 -5.74 14.12
CA GLY A 89 -8.35 -5.84 13.05
C GLY A 89 -8.24 -4.72 11.99
N ALA A 90 -9.38 -4.36 11.41
CA ALA A 90 -9.49 -3.41 10.30
C ALA A 90 -8.75 -2.06 10.52
N PRO A 91 -8.90 -1.34 11.65
CA PRO A 91 -8.22 -0.05 11.84
C PRO A 91 -6.69 -0.21 11.83
N ARG A 92 -6.15 -1.28 12.43
CA ARG A 92 -4.71 -1.57 12.42
C ARG A 92 -4.20 -1.74 10.99
N PHE A 93 -4.90 -2.55 10.20
CA PHE A 93 -4.50 -2.85 8.83
C PHE A 93 -4.63 -1.62 7.92
N ALA A 94 -5.65 -0.79 8.10
CA ALA A 94 -5.78 0.47 7.36
C ALA A 94 -4.60 1.43 7.63
N ALA A 95 -4.19 1.59 8.90
CA ALA A 95 -3.01 2.39 9.25
C ALA A 95 -1.70 1.79 8.68
N TYR A 96 -1.57 0.47 8.64
CA TYR A 96 -0.44 -0.17 7.96
C TYR A 96 -0.47 0.02 6.45
N ALA A 97 -1.63 -0.03 5.80
CA ALA A 97 -1.76 0.26 4.38
C ALA A 97 -1.27 1.68 4.05
N ALA A 98 -1.74 2.67 4.82
CA ALA A 98 -1.30 4.07 4.70
C ALA A 98 0.20 4.23 4.92
N GLY A 99 0.74 3.55 5.95
CA GLY A 99 2.17 3.54 6.22
C GLY A 99 2.99 2.99 5.06
N GLN A 100 2.56 1.89 4.45
CA GLN A 100 3.26 1.29 3.30
C GLN A 100 3.21 2.23 2.08
N ALA A 101 2.07 2.85 1.80
CA ALA A 101 1.92 3.80 0.68
C ALA A 101 2.95 4.94 0.75
N ALA A 102 3.17 5.53 1.93
CA ALA A 102 4.15 6.60 2.11
C ALA A 102 5.61 6.15 1.89
N VAL A 103 5.92 4.89 2.19
CA VAL A 103 7.28 4.34 2.09
C VAL A 103 7.60 3.86 0.66
N VAL A 104 6.62 3.84 -0.27
CA VAL A 104 6.86 3.56 -1.69
C VAL A 104 7.95 4.46 -2.26
N ALA A 105 7.96 5.75 -1.92
CA ALA A 105 8.99 6.70 -2.33
C ALA A 105 10.43 6.24 -1.99
N HIS A 106 10.59 5.52 -0.87
CA HIS A 106 11.86 4.95 -0.46
C HIS A 106 12.20 3.68 -1.25
N VAL A 107 11.23 2.75 -1.35
CA VAL A 107 11.35 1.46 -2.05
C VAL A 107 10.02 1.09 -2.70
N ALA A 108 10.02 0.91 -4.03
CA ALA A 108 8.80 0.69 -4.82
C ALA A 108 7.97 -0.52 -4.35
N GLU A 109 8.64 -1.60 -3.92
CA GLU A 109 8.02 -2.84 -3.43
C GLU A 109 7.05 -2.68 -2.24
N HIS A 110 7.01 -1.51 -1.57
CA HIS A 110 6.00 -1.23 -0.55
C HIS A 110 4.58 -1.08 -1.14
N ASP A 111 4.45 -0.93 -2.45
CA ASP A 111 3.19 -0.85 -3.19
C ASP A 111 2.23 -2.01 -2.85
N LEU A 112 2.71 -3.25 -2.99
CA LEU A 112 1.93 -4.44 -2.65
C LEU A 112 1.70 -4.57 -1.15
N GLY A 113 2.55 -3.97 -0.32
CA GLY A 113 2.29 -3.88 1.11
C GLY A 113 1.07 -3.04 1.42
N ALA A 114 0.91 -1.89 0.75
CA ALA A 114 -0.27 -1.05 0.89
C ALA A 114 -1.53 -1.79 0.45
N ALA A 115 -1.50 -2.39 -0.73
CA ALA A 115 -2.62 -3.15 -1.29
C ALA A 115 -3.00 -4.37 -0.43
N ALA A 116 -2.02 -5.16 0.01
CA ALA A 116 -2.27 -6.35 0.82
C ALA A 116 -2.86 -6.01 2.19
N TYR A 117 -2.35 -4.97 2.86
CA TYR A 117 -2.94 -4.53 4.13
C TYR A 117 -4.34 -3.95 3.95
N ALA A 118 -4.62 -3.25 2.84
CA ALA A 118 -5.96 -2.79 2.53
C ALA A 118 -6.95 -3.96 2.36
N ILE A 119 -6.56 -5.02 1.65
CA ILE A 119 -7.37 -6.24 1.57
C ILE A 119 -7.60 -6.85 2.95
N LYS A 120 -6.57 -6.93 3.80
CA LYS A 120 -6.72 -7.42 5.18
C LYS A 120 -7.64 -6.54 6.02
N ALA A 121 -7.65 -5.23 5.80
CA ALA A 121 -8.54 -4.31 6.49
C ALA A 121 -10.00 -4.61 6.15
N VAL A 122 -10.32 -4.75 4.86
CA VAL A 122 -11.66 -5.11 4.37
C VAL A 122 -12.09 -6.50 4.86
N ARG A 123 -11.19 -7.49 4.81
CA ARG A 123 -11.46 -8.85 5.34
C ARG A 123 -11.81 -8.82 6.83
N ALA A 124 -11.12 -8.01 7.61
CA ALA A 124 -11.33 -7.89 9.05
C ALA A 124 -12.55 -7.05 9.44
N ALA A 125 -13.07 -6.22 8.53
CA ALA A 125 -14.28 -5.42 8.74
C ALA A 125 -15.57 -6.13 8.29
N ALA A 126 -15.44 -7.20 7.49
CA ALA A 126 -16.58 -7.96 6.99
C ALA A 126 -17.28 -8.75 8.11
N ALA A 127 -18.56 -9.04 7.92
CA ALA A 127 -19.31 -9.95 8.76
C ALA A 127 -18.70 -11.36 8.75
N ASP A 128 -19.01 -12.14 9.79
CA ASP A 128 -18.50 -13.51 9.94
C ASP A 128 -18.81 -14.36 8.70
N GLY A 129 -17.77 -14.96 8.13
CA GLY A 129 -17.86 -15.78 6.92
C GLY A 129 -17.69 -15.03 5.59
N ASP A 130 -17.82 -13.70 5.57
CA ASP A 130 -17.78 -12.89 4.34
C ASP A 130 -16.39 -12.32 4.02
N GLY A 131 -15.42 -12.48 4.92
CA GLY A 131 -14.07 -11.92 4.79
C GLY A 131 -13.43 -12.20 3.42
N GLU A 132 -13.36 -13.47 3.02
CA GLU A 132 -12.74 -13.86 1.73
C GLU A 132 -13.44 -13.22 0.52
N ALA A 133 -14.78 -13.16 0.53
CA ALA A 133 -15.54 -12.52 -0.54
C ALA A 133 -15.28 -11.00 -0.59
N ALA A 134 -15.21 -10.35 0.57
CA ALA A 134 -14.88 -8.93 0.70
C ALA A 134 -13.45 -8.64 0.21
N GLY A 135 -12.49 -9.49 0.56
CA GLY A 135 -11.12 -9.39 0.08
C GLY A 135 -10.98 -9.55 -1.43
N ARG A 136 -11.73 -10.49 -2.05
CA ARG A 136 -11.76 -10.64 -3.51
C ARG A 136 -12.37 -9.42 -4.21
N ARG A 137 -13.39 -8.79 -3.62
CA ARG A 137 -13.97 -7.54 -4.15
C ARG A 137 -12.95 -6.40 -4.08
N GLU A 138 -12.26 -6.25 -2.95
CA GLU A 138 -11.21 -5.25 -2.79
C GLU A 138 -10.07 -5.47 -3.78
N CYS A 139 -9.56 -6.70 -3.92
CA CYS A 139 -8.51 -7.03 -4.87
C CYS A 139 -8.89 -6.68 -6.32
N ARG A 140 -10.14 -6.95 -6.75
CA ARG A 140 -10.63 -6.53 -8.07
C ARG A 140 -10.67 -5.01 -8.20
N TRP A 141 -11.25 -4.32 -7.22
CA TRP A 141 -11.32 -2.86 -7.22
C TRP A 141 -9.92 -2.23 -7.32
N GLN A 142 -8.94 -2.73 -6.57
CA GLN A 142 -7.55 -2.26 -6.65
C GLN A 142 -6.94 -2.45 -8.05
N ARG A 143 -7.23 -3.57 -8.72
CA ARG A 143 -6.76 -3.83 -10.10
C ARG A 143 -7.44 -2.93 -11.12
N ASP A 144 -8.67 -2.48 -10.86
CA ASP A 144 -9.38 -1.52 -11.71
C ASP A 144 -8.75 -0.11 -11.60
N GLN A 145 -8.07 0.20 -10.49
CA GLN A 145 -7.36 1.47 -10.30
C GLN A 145 -5.95 1.52 -10.94
N LEU A 146 -5.47 0.41 -11.53
CA LEU A 146 -4.13 0.37 -12.14
C LEU A 146 -4.09 1.16 -13.45
N ALA A 147 -3.15 2.10 -13.53
CA ALA A 147 -2.78 2.73 -14.78
C ALA A 147 -2.08 1.72 -15.71
N ASP A 148 -2.35 1.82 -17.01
CA ASP A 148 -1.85 0.88 -18.02
C ASP A 148 -0.32 0.64 -17.98
N PRO A 149 0.54 1.67 -17.80
CA PRO A 149 2.00 1.46 -17.81
C PRO A 149 2.52 0.52 -16.71
N ILE A 150 1.84 0.45 -15.56
CA ILE A 150 2.27 -0.38 -14.41
C ILE A 150 1.42 -1.63 -14.23
N ARG A 151 0.34 -1.80 -15.01
CA ARG A 151 -0.65 -2.86 -14.81
C ARG A 151 -0.03 -4.24 -14.88
N GLU A 152 0.74 -4.53 -15.92
CA GLU A 152 1.37 -5.85 -16.10
C GLU A 152 2.39 -6.13 -14.98
N LEU A 153 3.25 -5.16 -14.67
CA LEU A 153 4.25 -5.24 -13.60
C LEU A 153 3.58 -5.61 -12.26
N VAL A 154 2.54 -4.87 -11.87
CA VAL A 154 1.86 -5.11 -10.59
C VAL A 154 1.17 -6.48 -10.57
N LEU A 155 0.52 -6.90 -11.65
CA LEU A 155 -0.17 -8.20 -11.70
C LEU A 155 0.79 -9.39 -11.65
N GLU A 156 1.94 -9.29 -12.32
CA GLU A 156 2.99 -10.31 -12.21
C GLU A 156 3.58 -10.37 -10.81
N ASP A 157 3.81 -9.21 -10.22
CA ASP A 157 4.39 -9.11 -8.90
C ASP A 157 3.42 -9.55 -7.80
N GLN A 158 2.11 -9.32 -7.96
CA GLN A 158 1.06 -9.92 -7.13
C GLN A 158 1.16 -11.44 -7.14
N ARG A 159 1.38 -12.08 -8.30
CA ARG A 159 1.58 -13.54 -8.40
C ARG A 159 2.88 -13.97 -7.72
N ARG A 160 3.98 -13.27 -7.97
CA ARG A 160 5.32 -13.61 -7.46
C ARG A 160 5.41 -13.46 -5.93
N ARG A 161 4.89 -12.36 -5.38
CA ARG A 161 5.00 -12.01 -3.94
C ARG A 161 3.78 -12.42 -3.13
N ASN A 162 2.81 -13.14 -3.70
CA ASN A 162 1.55 -13.45 -3.00
C ASN A 162 1.78 -14.16 -1.67
N ALA A 163 2.68 -15.16 -1.63
CA ALA A 163 2.95 -15.94 -0.43
C ALA A 163 3.43 -15.08 0.75
N ILE A 164 4.29 -14.08 0.49
CA ILE A 164 4.77 -13.14 1.51
C ILE A 164 3.75 -12.02 1.82
N CYS A 165 2.72 -11.90 0.99
CA CYS A 165 1.54 -11.05 1.17
C CYS A 165 0.32 -11.84 1.67
N TRP A 166 0.52 -13.00 2.31
CA TRP A 166 -0.55 -13.83 2.90
C TRP A 166 -1.59 -14.36 1.90
N SER A 167 -1.19 -14.57 0.64
CA SER A 167 -2.06 -15.07 -0.43
C SER A 167 -3.30 -14.22 -0.71
N VAL A 168 -3.32 -12.95 -0.29
CA VAL A 168 -4.53 -12.11 -0.37
C VAL A 168 -4.91 -11.71 -1.79
N PHE A 169 -4.00 -11.86 -2.76
CA PHE A 169 -4.24 -11.54 -4.16
C PHE A 169 -4.82 -12.70 -4.98
N GLU A 170 -5.00 -13.89 -4.38
CA GLU A 170 -5.73 -15.00 -4.99
C GLU A 170 -7.20 -14.60 -5.18
N VAL A 171 -7.68 -14.69 -6.42
CA VAL A 171 -9.07 -14.43 -6.80
C VAL A 171 -9.68 -15.71 -7.31
#